data_AF-A0A839A7E2-F1
#
_entry.id   AF-A0A839A7E2-F1
#
_cell.length_a   1.000
_cell.length_b   1.000
_cell.length_c   1.000
_cell.angle_alpha   90.00
_cell.angle_beta   90.00
_cell.angle_gamma   90.00
#
_symmetry.space_group_name_H-M   'P 1'
#
loop_
_entity.id
_entity.type
_entity.pdbx_description
1 polymer ?
#
loop_
_entity_poly.entity_id
_entity_poly.type
_entity_poly.pdbx_seq_one_letter_code
_entity_poly.pdbx_strand_id
1 'polypeptide(L)'
;MGLALEEDMFMIYEFKAMKAANPNFFYDIIFSNEEVEGFPHGFITHKYLEELAVSSLYQSAKFFVCGPPPILNVSKTLLDKQNLPDDHIYLNEFGF
;
A
#
# COMPACT_ATOMS: atom_id res chain seq x y z
N MET A 1 0.28 3.92 1.19
CA MET A 1 1.49 4.05 2.02
C MET A 1 1.06 3.86 3.46
N GLY A 2 1.70 2.96 4.20
CA GLY A 2 1.44 2.79 5.64
C GLY A 2 2.51 3.52 6.43
N LEU A 3 2.10 4.40 7.34
CA LEU A 3 2.95 5.19 8.23
C LEU A 3 2.56 4.93 9.68
N ALA A 4 3.46 5.15 10.64
CA ALA A 4 3.10 5.02 12.05
C ALA A 4 2.40 6.30 12.54
N LEU A 5 3.02 7.45 12.29
CA LEU A 5 2.63 8.77 12.77
C LEU A 5 2.47 9.79 11.62
N GLU A 6 1.73 10.87 11.84
CA GLU A 6 1.57 12.00 10.91
C GLU A 6 2.93 12.64 10.60
N GLU A 7 3.82 12.74 11.59
CA GLU A 7 5.17 13.27 11.40
C GLU A 7 6.03 12.41 10.47
N ASP A 8 5.67 11.14 10.25
CA ASP A 8 6.32 10.27 9.28
C ASP A 8 5.88 10.58 7.84
N MET A 9 4.97 11.54 7.59
CA MET A 9 4.55 11.90 6.25
C MET A 9 5.67 12.57 5.46
N PHE A 10 5.97 12.02 4.28
CA PHE A 10 6.91 12.60 3.33
C PHE A 10 6.38 12.49 1.89
N MET A 11 6.99 13.26 0.96
CA MET A 11 6.69 13.26 -0.47
C MET A 11 5.25 13.64 -0.89
N ILE A 12 4.54 14.36 -0.02
CA ILE A 12 3.13 14.72 -0.26
C ILE A 12 2.96 15.65 -1.46
N TYR A 13 3.91 16.57 -1.66
CA TYR A 13 3.86 17.48 -2.82
C TYR A 13 4.07 16.72 -4.13
N GLU A 14 4.96 15.74 -4.14
CA GLU A 14 5.28 14.89 -5.27
C GLU A 14 4.08 14.00 -5.63
N PHE A 15 3.45 13.35 -4.65
CA PHE A 15 2.24 12.56 -4.92
C PHE A 15 1.08 13.41 -5.45
N LYS A 16 0.87 14.61 -4.91
CA LYS A 16 -0.12 15.56 -5.43
C LYS A 16 0.18 15.97 -6.87
N ALA A 17 1.45 16.26 -7.18
CA ALA A 17 1.88 16.60 -8.55
C ALA A 17 1.68 15.42 -9.52
N MET A 18 2.02 14.20 -9.11
CA MET A 18 1.81 12.99 -9.92
C MET A 18 0.33 12.75 -10.21
N LYS A 19 -0.55 12.91 -9.21
CA LYS A 19 -2.00 12.80 -9.38
C LYS A 19 -2.57 13.88 -10.30
N ALA A 20 -2.07 15.12 -10.20
CA ALA A 20 -2.49 16.20 -11.08
C ALA A 20 -2.06 15.97 -12.54
N ALA A 21 -0.89 15.38 -12.77
CA ALA A 21 -0.37 15.10 -14.10
C ALA A 21 -0.91 13.79 -14.72
N ASN A 22 -1.34 12.83 -13.90
CA ASN A 22 -1.70 11.48 -14.35
C ASN A 22 -3.07 11.06 -13.77
N PRO A 23 -4.17 11.14 -14.56
CA PRO A 23 -5.52 10.82 -14.09
C PRO A 23 -5.71 9.38 -13.61
N ASN A 24 -4.83 8.46 -14.03
CA ASN A 24 -4.81 7.06 -13.62
C ASN A 24 -3.91 6.80 -12.41
N PHE A 25 -3.27 7.82 -11.84
CA PHE A 25 -2.46 7.69 -10.63
C PHE A 25 -3.30 7.99 -9.39
N PHE A 26 -3.34 7.01 -8.50
CA PHE A 26 -3.98 7.13 -7.20
C PHE A 26 -2.94 6.79 -6.13
N TYR A 27 -3.00 7.52 -5.02
CA TYR A 27 -2.22 7.23 -3.84
C TYR A 27 -3.12 7.37 -2.63
N ASP A 28 -2.76 6.63 -1.59
CA ASP A 28 -3.50 6.57 -0.35
C ASP A 28 -2.50 6.45 0.82
N ILE A 29 -2.83 7.03 1.98
CA ILE A 29 -1.99 7.07 3.18
C ILE A 29 -2.84 6.59 4.36
N ILE A 30 -2.33 5.63 5.13
CA ILE A 30 -2.96 5.08 6.33
C ILE A 30 -1.97 5.14 7.50
N PHE A 31 -2.44 5.50 8.69
CA PHE A 31 -1.64 5.63 9.91
C PHE A 31 -1.93 4.49 10.88
N SER A 32 -0.89 3.84 11.44
CA SER A 32 -1.09 2.67 12.31
C SER A 32 -1.15 2.99 13.80
N ASN A 33 -0.58 4.11 14.25
CA ASN A 33 -0.44 4.40 15.68
C ASN A 33 -1.29 5.60 16.15
N GLU A 34 -1.83 6.41 15.24
CA GLU A 34 -2.69 7.53 15.59
C GLU A 34 -3.80 7.79 14.58
N GLU A 35 -4.88 8.43 15.04
CA GLU A 35 -5.95 8.93 14.20
C GLU A 35 -5.57 10.32 13.68
N VAL A 36 -5.43 10.46 12.37
CA VAL A 36 -5.13 11.72 11.69
C VAL A 36 -6.36 12.19 10.92
N GLU A 37 -6.75 13.44 11.08
CA GLU A 37 -7.95 13.99 10.43
C GLU A 37 -7.88 13.83 8.91
N GLY A 38 -8.91 13.21 8.33
CA GLY A 38 -9.00 12.99 6.89
C GLY A 38 -8.23 11.77 6.37
N PHE A 39 -7.64 10.96 7.24
CA PHE A 39 -6.93 9.73 6.88
C PHE A 39 -7.49 8.49 7.59
N PRO A 40 -7.42 7.32 6.96
CA PRO A 40 -7.73 6.05 7.60
C PRO A 40 -6.71 5.70 8.69
N HIS A 41 -7.20 5.01 9.71
CA HIS A 41 -6.42 4.52 10.84
C HIS A 41 -6.38 2.99 10.85
N GLY A 42 -5.19 2.42 11.01
CA GLY A 42 -4.92 0.99 11.09
C GLY A 42 -3.80 0.52 10.16
N PHE A 43 -3.86 -0.76 9.78
CA PHE A 43 -2.90 -1.39 8.88
C PHE A 43 -3.51 -1.62 7.50
N ILE A 44 -2.64 -1.79 6.50
CA ILE A 44 -3.06 -2.26 5.18
C ILE A 44 -3.53 -3.72 5.32
N THR A 45 -4.85 -3.91 5.25
CA THR A 45 -5.52 -5.22 5.37
C THR A 45 -6.24 -5.57 4.07
N HIS A 46 -6.72 -6.82 3.94
CA HIS A 46 -7.51 -7.21 2.77
C HIS A 46 -8.79 -6.38 2.66
N LYS A 47 -9.52 -6.18 3.78
CA LYS A 47 -10.70 -5.31 3.83
C LYS A 47 -10.39 -3.90 3.34
N TYR A 48 -9.25 -3.35 3.78
CA TYR A 48 -8.82 -2.03 3.34
C TYR A 48 -8.54 -1.97 1.82
N LEU A 49 -7.89 -3.00 1.27
CA LEU A 49 -7.66 -3.12 -0.17
C LEU A 49 -8.95 -3.33 -0.96
N GLU A 50 -9.99 -3.96 -0.39
CA GLU A 50 -11.32 -4.03 -0.98
C GLU A 50 -12.02 -2.66 -1.02
N GLU A 51 -11.93 -1.88 0.06
CA GLU A 51 -12.46 -0.51 0.13
C GLU A 51 -11.82 0.40 -0.92
N LEU A 52 -10.53 0.19 -1.23
CA LEU A 52 -9.80 0.88 -2.30
C LEU A 52 -10.00 0.25 -3.70
N ALA A 53 -10.87 -0.75 -3.83
CA ALA A 53 -11.09 -1.53 -5.05
C ALA A 53 -9.84 -2.21 -5.65
N VAL A 54 -8.75 -2.33 -4.88
CA VAL A 54 -7.51 -3.02 -5.30
C VAL A 54 -7.76 -4.52 -5.44
N SER A 55 -8.65 -5.10 -4.64
CA SER A 55 -9.01 -6.51 -4.75
C SER A 55 -9.56 -6.90 -6.12
N SER A 56 -10.23 -5.98 -6.81
CA SER A 56 -10.72 -6.20 -8.18
C SER A 56 -9.61 -6.33 -9.22
N LEU A 57 -8.38 -5.90 -8.87
CA LEU A 57 -7.23 -5.85 -9.77
C LEU A 57 -6.28 -7.04 -9.59
N TYR A 58 -6.51 -7.91 -8.61
CA TYR A 58 -5.61 -9.02 -8.27
C TYR A 58 -5.16 -9.83 -9.49
N GLN A 59 -6.07 -10.18 -10.39
CA GLN A 59 -5.75 -11.03 -11.53
C GLN A 59 -4.97 -10.33 -12.66
N SER A 60 -4.94 -9.00 -12.68
CA SER A 60 -4.34 -8.21 -13.77
C SER A 60 -3.18 -7.31 -13.32
N ALA A 61 -3.11 -6.97 -12.04
CA ALA A 61 -2.11 -6.05 -11.50
C ALA A 61 -0.85 -6.78 -11.06
N LYS A 62 0.25 -6.03 -11.10
CA LYS A 62 1.52 -6.40 -10.47
C LYS A 62 1.65 -5.66 -9.14
N PHE A 63 2.05 -6.39 -8.11
CA PHE A 63 2.17 -5.91 -6.73
C PHE A 63 3.63 -5.74 -6.39
N PHE A 64 4.02 -4.49 -6.10
CA PHE A 64 5.35 -4.14 -5.65
C PHE A 64 5.26 -3.72 -4.19
N VAL A 65 5.88 -4.49 -3.30
CA VAL A 65 5.87 -4.23 -1.86
C VAL A 65 7.30 -4.05 -1.37
N CYS A 66 7.55 -2.93 -0.73
CA CYS A 66 8.83 -2.62 -0.10
C CYS A 66 8.58 -2.26 1.37
N GLY A 67 9.46 -2.72 2.26
CA GLY A 67 9.33 -2.42 3.69
C GLY A 67 10.17 -3.34 4.58
N PRO A 68 10.04 -3.18 5.90
CA PRO A 68 10.66 -4.07 6.87
C PRO A 68 10.08 -5.50 6.80
N PRO A 69 10.82 -6.52 7.25
CA PRO A 69 10.42 -7.93 7.13
C PRO A 69 9.00 -8.26 7.62
N PRO A 70 8.49 -7.69 8.73
CA PRO A 70 7.11 -7.95 9.17
C PRO A 70 6.06 -7.53 8.13
N ILE A 71 6.25 -6.38 7.46
CA ILE A 71 5.32 -5.89 6.43
C ILE A 71 5.38 -6.79 5.19
N LEU A 72 6.57 -7.22 4.79
CA LEU A 72 6.72 -8.12 3.64
C LEU A 72 6.05 -9.48 3.89
N ASN A 73 6.24 -10.06 5.07
CA ASN A 73 5.66 -11.35 5.43
C ASN A 73 4.12 -11.31 5.44
N VAL A 74 3.54 -10.26 6.04
CA VAL A 74 2.09 -10.07 6.05
C VAL A 74 1.55 -9.81 4.64
N SER A 75 2.22 -8.95 3.86
CA SER A 75 1.80 -8.63 2.50
C SER A 75 1.86 -9.86 1.59
N LYS A 76 2.93 -10.66 1.69
CA LYS A 76 3.06 -11.92 0.96
C LYS A 76 1.92 -12.87 1.32
N THR A 77 1.67 -13.08 2.61
CA THR A 77 0.60 -13.95 3.09
C THR A 77 -0.78 -13.50 2.60
N LEU A 78 -1.03 -12.18 2.57
CA LEU A 78 -2.27 -11.60 2.08
C LEU A 78 -2.44 -11.87 0.58
N LEU A 79 -1.40 -11.62 -0.21
CA LEU A 79 -1.41 -11.72 -1.67
C LEU A 79 -1.42 -13.19 -2.16
N ASP A 80 -0.69 -14.09 -1.50
CA ASP A 80 -0.69 -15.54 -1.80
C ASP A 80 -2.11 -16.12 -1.70
N LYS A 81 -2.94 -15.63 -0.76
CA LYS A 81 -4.33 -16.09 -0.57
C LYS A 81 -5.27 -15.69 -1.73
N GLN A 82 -4.83 -14.81 -2.63
CA GLN A 82 -5.67 -14.28 -3.71
C GLN A 82 -5.53 -15.06 -5.03
N ASN A 83 -4.74 -16.14 -5.06
CA ASN A 83 -4.46 -16.94 -6.26
C ASN A 83 -4.02 -16.06 -7.44
N LEU A 84 -3.04 -15.19 -7.20
CA LEU A 84 -2.46 -14.34 -8.23
C LEU A 84 -1.67 -15.19 -9.25
N PRO A 85 -1.55 -14.76 -10.51
CA PRO A 85 -0.66 -15.41 -11.46
C PRO A 85 0.81 -15.39 -10.99
N ASP A 86 1.59 -16.35 -11.49
CA ASP A 86 3.03 -16.38 -11.27
C ASP A 86 3.67 -15.05 -11.76
N ASP A 87 4.72 -14.59 -11.07
CA ASP A 87 5.42 -13.33 -11.34
C ASP A 87 4.59 -12.03 -11.16
N HIS A 88 3.51 -12.06 -10.37
CA HIS A 88 2.74 -10.85 -10.04
C HIS A 88 3.14 -10.19 -8.71
N ILE A 89 3.94 -10.84 -7.87
CA ILE A 89 4.37 -10.31 -6.57
C ILE A 89 5.87 -10.06 -6.59
N TYR A 90 6.27 -8.82 -6.34
CA TYR A 90 7.66 -8.38 -6.22
C TYR A 90 7.86 -7.80 -4.81
N LEU A 91 8.66 -8.48 -4.00
CA LEU A 91 8.97 -8.06 -2.63
C LEU A 91 10.40 -7.55 -2.58
N ASN A 92 10.60 -6.37 -1.98
CA ASN A 92 11.91 -5.79 -1.75
C ASN A 92 12.09 -5.47 -0.27
N GLU A 93 13.05 -6.15 0.37
CA GLU A 93 13.39 -5.90 1.76
C GLU A 93 14.29 -4.67 1.88
N PHE A 94 14.06 -3.86 2.91
CA PHE A 94 15.06 -2.89 3.34
C PHE A 94 16.26 -3.64 3.90
N GLY A 95 17.34 -3.72 3.12
CA GLY A 95 18.66 -4.08 3.64
C GLY A 95 19.27 -2.88 4.36
N PHE A 96 19.51 -3.02 5.66
CA PHE A 96 20.41 -2.14 6.41
C PHE A 96 21.81 -2.76 6.46
#